data_AF-A0A7V8W5Y9-F1
#
_entry.id   AF-A0A7V8W5Y9-F1
#
_cell.length_a   1.000
_cell.length_b   1.000
_cell.length_c   1.000
_cell.angle_alpha   90.00
_cell.angle_beta   90.00
_cell.angle_gamma   90.00
#
_symmetry.space_group_name_H-M   'P 1'
#
loop_
_entity.id
_entity.type
_entity.pdbx_description
1 polymer ?
#
loop_
_entity_poly.entity_id
_entity_poly.type
_entity_poly.pdbx_seq_one_letter_code
_entity_poly.pdbx_strand_id
1 'polypeptide(L)'
;MMKTLAWRTGLATVLMMALWVVANGEKNPGMTTGIPPSTVADYLHAVIEADRTFYTVHVVERLQIKGVLVASQNWRAANTLPLPAQFLIESGELAAKTG
;
A
#
# COMPACT_ATOMS: atom_id res chain seq x y z
N MET A 1 55.86 3.68 41.18
CA MET A 1 54.83 2.68 40.81
C MET A 1 53.41 3.27 40.63
N MET A 2 53.03 4.38 41.29
CA MET A 2 51.68 4.96 41.16
C MET A 2 51.36 5.67 39.83
N LYS A 3 52.36 6.26 39.15
CA LYS A 3 52.13 7.00 37.88
C LYS A 3 51.67 6.11 36.72
N THR A 4 52.18 4.87 36.66
CA THR A 4 51.81 3.88 35.63
C THR A 4 50.41 3.30 35.84
N LEU A 5 49.91 3.30 37.08
CA LEU A 5 48.56 2.84 37.39
C LEU A 5 47.50 3.89 37.00
N ALA A 6 47.77 5.17 37.28
CA ALA A 6 46.89 6.29 36.89
C ALA A 6 46.80 6.46 35.36
N TRP A 7 47.87 6.17 34.62
CA TRP A 7 47.85 6.21 33.15
C TRP A 7 47.01 5.08 32.55
N ARG A 8 47.06 3.89 33.14
CA ARG A 8 46.32 2.71 32.69
C ARG A 8 44.82 2.83 32.96
N THR A 9 44.43 3.40 34.10
CA THR A 9 43.02 3.66 34.39
C THR A 9 42.42 4.73 33.48
N GLY A 10 43.18 5.79 33.18
CA GLY A 10 42.77 6.81 32.20
C GLY A 10 42.58 6.27 30.78
N LEU A 11 43.46 5.36 30.34
CA LEU A 11 43.29 4.69 29.04
C LEU A 11 42.07 3.77 29.01
N ALA A 12 41.82 3.03 30.10
CA ALA A 12 40.67 2.12 30.18
C ALA A 12 39.33 2.87 30.15
N THR A 13 39.22 4.03 30.80
CA THR A 13 37.99 4.84 30.79
C THR A 13 37.73 5.46 29.43
N VAL A 14 38.75 5.95 28.73
CA VAL A 14 38.61 6.47 27.35
C VAL A 14 38.18 5.36 26.39
N LEU A 15 38.76 4.16 26.51
CA LEU A 15 38.36 2.99 25.72
C LEU A 15 36.91 2.58 26.00
N MET A 16 36.47 2.60 27.27
CA MET A 16 35.07 2.31 27.63
C MET A 16 34.10 3.33 27.06
N MET A 17 34.44 4.62 27.11
CA MET A 17 33.61 5.67 26.51
C MET A 17 33.54 5.56 24.98
N ALA A 18 34.66 5.26 24.33
CA ALA A 18 34.69 5.04 22.88
C ALA A 18 33.83 3.84 22.47
N LEU A 19 33.89 2.73 23.23
CA LEU A 19 33.05 1.57 23.00
C LEU A 19 31.56 1.85 23.23
N TRP A 20 31.22 2.68 24.22
CA TRP A 20 29.84 3.11 24.46
C TRP A 20 29.29 3.97 23.31
N VAL A 21 30.08 4.88 22.75
CA VAL A 21 29.67 5.72 21.61
C VAL A 21 29.48 4.87 20.35
N VAL A 22 30.34 3.88 20.09
CA VAL A 22 30.18 2.97 18.95
C VAL A 22 28.98 2.03 19.15
N ALA A 23 28.75 1.55 20.36
CA ALA A 23 27.63 0.66 20.67
C ALA A 23 26.26 1.36 20.59
N ASN A 24 26.20 2.66 20.90
CA ASN A 24 24.99 3.48 20.78
C ASN A 24 24.92 4.26 19.46
N GLY A 25 25.70 3.87 18.45
CA GLY A 25 25.54 4.41 17.10
C GLY A 25 24.10 4.17 16.64
N GLU A 26 23.31 5.23 16.60
CA GLU A 26 21.95 5.18 16.07
C GLU A 26 22.02 4.57 14.67
N LYS A 27 21.41 3.39 14.49
CA LYS A 27 21.07 2.91 13.17
C LYS A 27 20.12 3.96 12.61
N ASN A 28 20.63 4.91 11.82
CA ASN A 28 19.80 5.71 10.94
C ASN A 28 18.93 4.70 10.20
N PRO A 29 17.62 4.59 10.50
CA PRO A 29 16.76 3.73 9.71
C PRO A 29 16.78 4.41 8.35
N GLY A 30 17.56 3.85 7.43
CA GLY A 30 17.74 4.38 6.10
C GLY A 30 16.35 4.73 5.59
N MET A 31 16.12 6.02 5.39
CA MET A 31 14.84 6.60 5.01
C MET A 31 14.32 5.77 3.83
N THR A 32 13.35 4.89 4.09
CA THR A 32 12.72 4.09 3.04
C THR A 32 12.01 5.10 2.16
N THR A 33 12.63 5.45 1.05
CA THR A 33 12.18 6.53 0.15
C THR A 33 11.06 6.00 -0.74
N GLY A 34 9.97 5.52 -0.12
CA GLY A 34 8.86 4.87 -0.82
C GLY A 34 7.67 4.60 0.10
N ILE A 35 6.50 4.44 -0.52
CA ILE A 35 5.26 4.07 0.17
C ILE A 35 5.31 2.56 0.46
N PRO A 36 4.94 2.09 1.67
CA PRO A 36 4.86 0.67 1.97
C PRO A 36 3.94 -0.05 0.98
N PRO A 37 4.29 -1.25 0.47
CA PRO A 37 3.44 -1.99 -0.46
C PRO A 37 2.02 -2.25 0.05
N SER A 38 1.86 -2.47 1.36
CA SER A 38 0.55 -2.61 2.00
C SER A 38 -0.30 -1.34 1.85
N THR A 39 0.29 -0.18 2.06
CA THR A 39 -0.40 1.11 1.90
C THR A 39 -0.83 1.35 0.45
N VAL A 40 -0.01 0.94 -0.53
CA VAL A 40 -0.41 1.00 -1.95
C VAL A 40 -1.58 0.04 -2.21
N ALA A 41 -1.54 -1.18 -1.67
CA ALA A 41 -2.65 -2.13 -1.80
C ALA A 41 -3.95 -1.59 -1.18
N ASP A 42 -3.86 -0.93 -0.02
CA ASP A 42 -5.01 -0.28 0.64
C ASP A 42 -5.60 0.83 -0.24
N TYR A 43 -4.77 1.66 -0.86
CA TYR A 43 -5.23 2.70 -1.79
C TYR A 43 -5.92 2.10 -3.01
N LEU A 44 -5.33 1.07 -3.62
CA LEU A 44 -5.94 0.38 -4.76
C LEU A 44 -7.27 -0.26 -4.38
N HIS A 45 -7.33 -0.91 -3.21
CA HIS A 45 -8.56 -1.50 -2.70
C HIS A 45 -9.65 -0.45 -2.52
N ALA A 46 -9.32 0.69 -1.89
CA ALA A 46 -10.28 1.77 -1.65
C ALA A 46 -10.87 2.34 -2.95
N VAL A 47 -10.03 2.55 -3.98
CA VAL A 47 -10.49 3.01 -5.29
C VAL A 47 -11.39 1.97 -5.97
N ILE A 48 -10.96 0.71 -5.99
CA ILE A 48 -11.74 -0.38 -6.60
C ILE A 48 -13.09 -0.57 -5.89
N GLU A 49 -13.11 -0.48 -4.56
CA GLU A 49 -14.32 -0.58 -3.76
C GLU A 49 -15.27 0.60 -4.03
N ALA A 50 -14.74 1.83 -4.10
CA ALA A 50 -15.51 3.01 -4.41
C ALA A 50 -16.17 2.90 -5.80
N ASP A 51 -15.39 2.52 -6.82
CA ASP A 51 -15.88 2.37 -8.19
C ASP A 51 -16.93 1.27 -8.31
N ARG A 52 -16.69 0.10 -7.69
CA ARG A 52 -17.65 -1.01 -7.65
C ARG A 52 -18.96 -0.58 -7.00
N THR A 53 -18.88 0.15 -5.89
CA THR A 53 -20.04 0.66 -5.15
C THR A 53 -20.81 1.67 -5.98
N PHE A 54 -20.11 2.63 -6.57
CA PHE A 54 -20.72 3.66 -7.40
C PHE A 54 -21.44 3.05 -8.62
N TYR A 55 -20.78 2.18 -9.37
CA TYR A 55 -21.38 1.52 -10.53
C TYR A 55 -22.63 0.70 -10.14
N THR A 56 -22.56 -0.05 -9.04
CA THR A 56 -23.69 -0.86 -8.58
C THR A 56 -24.89 0.01 -8.20
N VAL A 57 -24.70 0.99 -7.30
CA VAL A 57 -25.81 1.78 -6.75
C VAL A 57 -26.33 2.80 -7.77
N HIS A 58 -25.43 3.53 -8.43
CA HIS A 58 -25.83 4.68 -9.24
C HIS A 58 -26.05 4.38 -10.71
N VAL A 59 -25.58 3.24 -11.21
CA VAL A 59 -25.81 2.81 -12.59
C VAL A 59 -26.75 1.62 -12.62
N VAL A 60 -26.35 0.47 -12.05
CA VAL A 60 -27.12 -0.78 -12.17
C VAL A 60 -28.45 -0.70 -11.45
N GLU A 61 -28.45 -0.47 -10.13
CA GLU A 61 -29.67 -0.43 -9.33
C GLU A 61 -30.59 0.71 -9.78
N ARG A 62 -30.03 1.89 -10.02
CA ARG A 62 -30.79 3.04 -10.53
C ARG A 62 -31.53 2.73 -11.83
N LEU A 63 -30.87 2.09 -12.80
CA LEU A 63 -31.49 1.77 -14.09
C LEU A 63 -32.49 0.61 -13.99
N GLN A 64 -32.22 -0.36 -13.11
CA GLN A 64 -33.12 -1.47 -12.82
C GLN A 64 -34.41 -1.01 -12.14
N ILE A 65 -34.31 -0.16 -11.12
CA ILE A 65 -35.47 0.42 -10.41
C ILE A 65 -36.34 1.23 -11.37
N LYS A 66 -35.72 1.95 -12.32
CA LYS A 66 -36.43 2.70 -13.36
C LYS A 66 -37.01 1.81 -14.47
N GLY A 67 -36.73 0.51 -14.48
CA GLY A 67 -37.19 -0.42 -15.51
C GLY A 67 -36.57 -0.18 -16.89
N VAL A 68 -35.42 0.51 -16.96
CA VAL A 68 -34.79 0.88 -18.24
C VAL A 68 -33.87 -0.23 -18.73
N LEU A 69 -32.98 -0.72 -17.87
CA LEU A 69 -32.02 -1.77 -18.20
C LEU A 69 -31.77 -2.65 -16.97
N VAL A 70 -31.49 -3.93 -17.22
CA VAL A 70 -31.07 -4.90 -16.20
C VAL A 70 -29.60 -5.23 -16.34
N ALA A 71 -28.98 -5.78 -15.30
CA ALA A 71 -27.67 -6.41 -15.44
C ALA A 71 -27.83 -7.90 -15.82
N SER A 72 -26.97 -8.41 -16.71
CA SER A 72 -27.00 -9.81 -17.15
C SER A 72 -25.59 -10.32 -17.42
N GLN A 73 -25.38 -11.64 -17.32
CA GLN A 73 -24.12 -12.27 -17.71
C GLN A 73 -23.84 -12.13 -19.21
N ASN A 74 -24.89 -12.22 -20.05
CA ASN A 74 -24.79 -12.10 -21.51
C ASN A 74 -25.06 -10.67 -21.99
N TRP A 75 -24.51 -9.68 -21.29
CA TRP A 75 -24.88 -8.28 -21.48
C TRP A 75 -24.62 -7.76 -22.90
N ARG A 76 -23.58 -8.25 -23.57
CA ARG A 76 -23.24 -7.87 -24.95
C ARG A 76 -24.30 -8.29 -25.96
N ALA A 77 -24.73 -9.56 -25.93
CA ALA A 77 -25.74 -10.01 -26.89
C ALA A 77 -27.16 -9.60 -26.48
N ALA A 78 -27.41 -9.46 -25.17
CA ALA A 78 -28.71 -9.09 -24.64
C ALA A 78 -28.98 -7.57 -24.65
N ASN A 79 -28.00 -6.73 -25.03
CA ASN A 79 -28.05 -5.27 -24.94
C ASN A 79 -28.42 -4.78 -23.52
N THR A 80 -27.81 -5.38 -22.50
CA THR A 80 -28.04 -5.06 -21.10
C THR A 80 -26.78 -4.53 -20.43
N LEU A 81 -26.83 -4.20 -19.15
CA LEU A 81 -25.65 -3.81 -18.38
C LEU A 81 -24.80 -5.05 -18.02
N PRO A 82 -23.47 -4.93 -17.97
CA PRO A 82 -22.61 -5.98 -17.40
C PRO A 82 -22.86 -6.13 -15.90
N LEU A 83 -22.67 -7.35 -15.38
CA LEU A 83 -22.62 -7.57 -13.94
C LEU A 83 -21.47 -6.78 -13.29
N PRO A 84 -21.58 -6.34 -12.02
CA PRO A 84 -20.50 -5.59 -11.36
C PRO A 84 -19.13 -6.27 -11.42
N ALA A 85 -19.09 -7.61 -11.28
CA ALA A 85 -17.84 -8.37 -11.40
C ALA A 85 -17.29 -8.38 -12.84
N GLN A 86 -18.16 -8.48 -13.85
CA GLN A 86 -17.74 -8.44 -15.26
C GLN A 86 -17.19 -7.07 -15.64
N PHE A 87 -17.88 -6.00 -15.20
CA PHE A 87 -17.40 -4.64 -15.40
C PHE A 87 -15.99 -4.44 -14.82
N LEU A 88 -15.75 -4.90 -13.59
CA LEU A 88 -14.44 -4.80 -12.93
C LEU A 88 -13.34 -5.60 -13.65
N ILE A 89 -13.65 -6.82 -14.11
CA ILE A 89 -12.68 -7.65 -14.85
C ILE A 89 -12.32 -6.99 -16.18
N GLU A 90 -13.33 -6.59 -16.96
CA GLU A 90 -13.12 -6.02 -18.29
C GLU A 90 -12.44 -4.65 -18.23
N SER A 91 -12.73 -3.82 -17.22
CA SER A 91 -12.01 -2.55 -17.01
C SER A 91 -10.56 -2.79 -16.61
N GLY A 92 -10.28 -3.81 -15.78
CA GLY A 92 -8.92 -4.23 -15.45
C GLY A 92 -8.16 -4.75 -16.67
N GLU A 93 -8.81 -5.54 -17.53
CA GLU A 93 -8.22 -5.99 -18.80
C GLU A 93 -7.92 -4.82 -19.74
N LEU A 94 -8.78 -3.80 -19.76
CA LEU A 94 -8.55 -2.58 -20.54
C LEU A 94 -7.33 -1.82 -20.00
N ALA A 95 -7.27 -1.59 -18.68
CA ALA A 95 -6.13 -0.93 -18.03
C ALA A 95 -4.82 -1.66 -18.34
N ALA A 96 -4.80 -2.99 -18.23
CA ALA A 96 -3.63 -3.79 -18.57
C ALA A 96 -3.16 -3.64 -20.03
N LYS A 97 -4.05 -3.26 -20.96
CA LYS A 97 -3.72 -2.99 -22.36
C LYS A 97 -3.28 -1.54 -22.59
N THR A 98 -3.75 -0.59 -21.78
CA THR A 98 -3.53 0.84 -21.98
C THR A 98 -2.41 1.44 -21.13
N GLY A 99 -1.99 0.77 -20.04
CA GLY A 99 -1.03 1.26 -19.06
C GLY A 99 -1.68 1.86 -17.82
#